data_AF-A0AAD9JPY8-F1
#
_entry.id   AF-A0AAD9JPY8-F1
#
_cell.length_a   1.000
_cell.length_b   1.000
_cell.length_c   1.000
_cell.angle_alpha   90.00
_cell.angle_beta   90.00
_cell.angle_gamma   90.00
#
_symmetry.space_group_name_H-M   'P 1'
#
loop_
_entity.id
_entity.type
_entity.pdbx_description
1 polymer ?
#
loop_
_entity_poly.entity_id
_entity_poly.type
_entity_poly.pdbx_seq_one_letter_code
_entity_poly.pdbx_strand_id
1 'polypeptide(L)'
;MPSTPRNHGNTRMTVTPNVWYTSKKTEKCENYASTTLCIGGTAVYAIVLDWPKTGLLELGAVSHAHTTTVRMLGYSGGPFTWSKMPGGGMVVEFPNIPTNQMPCQWAWVLQFDNLP
;
A
#
# COMPACT_ATOMS: atom_id res chain seq x y z
N MET A 1 26.59 33.79 1.92
CA MET A 1 26.81 32.36 2.24
C MET A 1 25.63 31.58 1.69
N PRO A 2 25.78 30.76 0.64
CA PRO A 2 24.67 29.94 0.14
C PRO A 2 24.58 28.68 0.99
N SER A 3 23.42 28.49 1.63
CA SER A 3 23.07 27.27 2.35
C SER A 3 23.09 26.07 1.41
N THR A 4 23.85 25.04 1.80
CA THR A 4 23.97 23.74 1.14
C THR A 4 22.60 23.12 0.81
N PRO A 5 22.43 22.48 -0.36
CA PRO A 5 21.21 21.78 -0.70
C PRO A 5 21.02 20.61 0.27
N ARG A 6 19.80 20.44 0.78
CA ARG A 6 19.40 19.32 1.63
C ARG A 6 19.52 18.04 0.80
N ASN A 7 20.49 17.19 1.14
CA ASN A 7 20.57 15.84 0.60
C ASN A 7 19.34 15.03 1.05
N HIS A 8 18.32 14.96 0.18
CA HIS A 8 17.27 13.97 0.31
C HIS A 8 17.83 12.61 -0.14
N GLY A 9 18.49 11.93 0.81
CA GLY A 9 19.02 10.58 0.61
C GLY A 9 17.89 9.57 0.42
N ASN A 10 17.48 9.36 -0.84
CA ASN A 10 16.69 8.22 -1.30
C ASN A 10 17.58 6.98 -1.40
N THR A 11 18.15 6.50 -0.30
CA THR A 11 19.00 5.31 -0.35
C THR A 11 18.59 4.30 0.72
N ARG A 12 18.06 3.16 0.23
CA ARG A 12 18.09 1.82 0.86
C ARG A 12 16.84 1.28 1.57
N MET A 13 15.64 1.86 1.39
CA MET A 13 14.42 1.34 2.05
C MET A 13 13.33 0.74 1.15
N THR A 14 13.58 0.54 -0.15
CA THR A 14 12.57 -0.06 -1.02
C THR A 14 13.19 -1.05 -1.97
N VAL A 15 12.79 -2.33 -1.84
CA VAL A 15 13.11 -3.40 -2.81
C VAL A 15 12.64 -3.00 -4.21
N THR A 16 11.60 -2.17 -4.29
CA THR A 16 11.06 -1.65 -5.55
C THR A 16 11.27 -0.14 -5.63
N PRO A 17 12.04 0.35 -6.63
CA PRO A 17 12.18 1.78 -6.86
C PRO A 17 10.82 2.40 -7.22
N ASN A 18 10.69 3.72 -7.03
CA ASN A 18 9.51 4.49 -7.46
C ASN A 18 8.20 4.15 -6.74
N VAL A 19 8.30 3.65 -5.50
CA VAL A 19 7.17 3.51 -4.57
C VAL A 19 7.40 4.40 -3.35
N TRP A 20 6.42 5.24 -3.04
CA TRP A 20 6.41 6.11 -1.85
C TRP A 20 5.35 5.65 -0.85
N TYR A 21 5.64 5.72 0.44
CA TYR A 21 4.70 5.30 1.50
C TYR A 21 4.26 6.46 2.40
N THR A 22 3.02 6.40 2.85
CA THR A 22 2.50 7.19 3.98
C THR A 22 1.56 6.33 4.81
N SER A 23 1.35 6.67 6.08
CA SER A 23 0.54 5.87 7.01
C SER A 23 -0.34 6.74 7.88
N LYS A 24 -1.52 6.23 8.22
CA LYS A 24 -2.47 6.84 9.15
C LYS A 24 -2.93 5.80 10.17
N LYS A 25 -2.91 6.16 11.46
CA LYS A 25 -3.55 5.33 12.49
C LYS A 25 -5.06 5.29 12.26
N THR A 26 -5.64 4.12 12.40
CA THR A 26 -7.06 3.85 12.22
C THR A 26 -7.61 3.18 13.47
N GLU A 27 -8.85 3.47 13.78
CA GLU A 27 -9.60 2.79 14.84
C GLU A 27 -10.86 2.23 14.19
N LYS A 28 -11.10 0.93 14.35
CA LYS A 28 -12.37 0.29 13.99
C LYS A 28 -13.09 -0.08 15.26
N CYS A 29 -14.27 0.50 15.46
CA CYS A 29 -15.13 0.19 16.58
C CYS A 29 -16.37 -0.54 16.07
N GLU A 30 -16.65 -1.70 16.66
CA GLU A 30 -17.87 -2.46 16.39
C GLU A 30 -18.66 -2.60 17.70
N ASN A 31 -19.98 -2.48 17.59
CA ASN A 31 -20.88 -2.65 18.72
C ASN A 31 -21.19 -4.14 18.88
N TYR A 32 -20.81 -4.72 20.03
CA TYR A 32 -21.09 -6.11 20.38
C TYR A 32 -21.92 -6.15 21.66
N ALA A 33 -23.20 -6.53 21.52
CA ALA A 33 -24.19 -6.47 22.59
C ALA A 33 -24.24 -5.07 23.24
N SER A 34 -23.82 -4.95 24.51
CA SER A 34 -23.79 -3.70 25.28
C SER A 34 -22.39 -3.08 25.39
N THR A 35 -21.40 -3.63 24.69
CA THR A 35 -20.00 -3.19 24.74
C THR A 35 -19.54 -2.74 23.35
N THR A 36 -18.90 -1.58 23.28
CA THR A 36 -18.18 -1.17 22.08
C THR A 36 -16.75 -1.71 22.15
N LEU A 37 -16.37 -2.53 21.18
CA LEU A 37 -15.00 -3.01 21.03
C LEU A 37 -14.30 -2.18 19.97
N CYS A 38 -13.21 -1.51 20.33
CA CYS A 38 -12.37 -0.77 19.40
C CYS A 38 -11.05 -1.52 19.19
N ILE A 39 -10.71 -1.77 17.93
CA ILE A 39 -9.45 -2.37 17.51
C ILE A 39 -8.65 -1.29 16.78
N GLY A 40 -7.47 -0.98 17.32
CA GLY A 40 -6.51 -0.11 16.66
C GLY A 40 -5.86 -0.81 15.47
N GLY A 41 -5.50 -0.04 14.44
CA GLY A 41 -4.73 -0.52 13.30
C GLY A 41 -4.06 0.62 12.56
N THR A 42 -3.37 0.31 11.48
CA THR A 42 -2.74 1.29 10.60
C THR A 42 -3.24 1.10 9.17
N ALA A 43 -3.65 2.20 8.53
CA ALA A 43 -3.80 2.27 7.09
C ALA A 43 -2.49 2.76 6.48
N VAL A 44 -1.90 1.98 5.57
CA VAL A 44 -0.73 2.39 4.78
C VAL A 44 -1.15 2.67 3.36
N TYR A 45 -0.57 3.69 2.75
CA TYR A 45 -0.78 4.06 1.36
C TYR A 45 0.55 3.94 0.63
N ALA A 46 0.61 3.13 -0.43
CA ALA A 46 1.75 3.05 -1.34
C ALA A 46 1.40 3.75 -2.65
N ILE A 47 2.17 4.79 -2.98
CA ILE A 47 2.07 5.54 -4.23
C ILE A 47 3.08 4.93 -5.20
N VAL A 48 2.56 4.24 -6.20
CA VAL A 48 3.30 3.51 -7.23
C VAL A 48 3.40 4.39 -8.46
N LEU A 49 4.62 4.83 -8.83
CA LEU A 49 4.81 5.71 -9.98
C LEU A 49 4.99 4.97 -11.30
N ASP A 50 5.36 3.68 -11.24
CA ASP A 50 5.52 2.82 -12.40
C ASP A 50 4.59 1.62 -12.31
N TRP A 51 3.73 1.44 -13.31
CA TRP A 51 2.86 0.27 -13.37
C TRP A 51 3.73 -1.00 -13.54
N PRO A 52 3.51 -2.05 -12.72
CA PRO A 52 4.31 -3.27 -12.80
C PRO A 52 4.05 -4.00 -14.13
N LYS A 53 5.08 -4.07 -14.98
CA LYS A 53 4.98 -4.71 -16.31
C LYS A 53 4.66 -6.20 -16.25
N THR A 54 5.08 -6.87 -15.17
CA THR A 54 4.83 -8.29 -14.92
C THR A 54 3.49 -8.55 -14.23
N GLY A 55 2.75 -7.49 -13.88
CA GLY A 55 1.56 -7.57 -13.03
C GLY A 55 1.87 -7.89 -11.57
N LEU A 56 3.14 -7.92 -11.16
CA LEU A 56 3.57 -8.20 -9.79
C LEU A 56 4.31 -7.01 -9.21
N LEU A 57 3.88 -6.55 -8.03
CA LEU A 57 4.54 -5.49 -7.28
C LEU A 57 5.06 -6.04 -5.95
N GLU A 58 6.39 -6.07 -5.81
CA GLU A 58 7.03 -6.47 -4.57
C GLU A 58 7.07 -5.29 -3.58
N LEU A 59 6.76 -5.54 -2.31
CA LEU A 59 6.73 -4.53 -1.26
C LEU A 59 7.49 -5.06 -0.06
N GLY A 60 8.79 -4.77 0.01
CA GLY A 60 9.66 -5.22 1.12
C GLY A 60 9.46 -4.46 2.43
N ALA A 61 8.86 -3.26 2.39
CA ALA A 61 8.73 -2.38 3.56
C ALA A 61 7.39 -2.55 4.31
N VAL A 62 6.41 -3.21 3.70
CA VAL A 62 5.09 -3.41 4.32
C VAL A 62 5.12 -4.71 5.10
N SER A 63 4.64 -4.70 6.36
CA SER A 63 4.39 -5.92 7.13
C SER A 63 2.96 -6.41 6.85
N HIS A 64 2.66 -7.70 7.03
CA HIS A 64 1.33 -8.25 6.68
C HIS A 64 0.66 -8.83 7.90
N ALA A 65 -0.64 -8.57 8.03
CA ALA A 65 -1.53 -9.38 8.84
C ALA A 65 -2.32 -10.33 7.92
N HIS A 66 -2.83 -11.44 8.47
CA HIS A 66 -3.73 -12.34 7.71
C HIS A 66 -5.03 -11.65 7.24
N THR A 67 -5.35 -10.49 7.82
CA THR A 67 -6.55 -9.69 7.55
C THR A 67 -6.28 -8.47 6.67
N THR A 68 -5.06 -8.33 6.14
CA THR A 68 -4.70 -7.19 5.30
C THR A 68 -5.49 -7.21 3.99
N THR A 69 -6.18 -6.11 3.72
CA THR A 69 -6.91 -5.90 2.46
C THR A 69 -6.16 -4.86 1.64
N VAL A 70 -5.92 -5.16 0.36
CA VAL A 70 -5.25 -4.25 -0.58
C VAL A 70 -6.25 -3.73 -1.59
N ARG A 71 -6.36 -2.42 -1.76
CA ARG A 71 -7.25 -1.79 -2.76
C ARG A 71 -6.55 -0.66 -3.47
N MET A 72 -6.87 -0.42 -4.73
CA MET A 72 -6.40 0.77 -5.44
C MET A 72 -7.43 1.90 -5.32
N LEU A 73 -7.00 3.08 -4.89
CA LEU A 73 -7.87 4.24 -4.81
C LEU A 73 -8.37 4.65 -6.20
N GLY A 74 -9.66 4.95 -6.31
CA GLY A 74 -10.31 5.32 -7.58
C GLY A 74 -10.60 4.14 -8.53
N TYR A 75 -10.18 2.93 -8.18
CA TYR A 75 -10.54 1.72 -8.93
C TYR A 75 -11.87 1.15 -8.43
N SER A 76 -12.82 0.96 -9.34
CA SER A 76 -14.14 0.41 -9.01
C SER A 76 -14.16 -1.12 -8.88
N GLY A 77 -13.07 -1.79 -9.22
CA GLY A 77 -12.95 -3.24 -9.06
C GLY A 77 -12.73 -3.68 -7.61
N GLY A 78 -12.54 -4.98 -7.44
CA GLY A 78 -12.35 -5.61 -6.13
C GLY A 78 -10.96 -5.37 -5.51
N PRO A 79 -10.75 -5.86 -4.28
CA PRO A 79 -9.43 -5.91 -3.66
C PRO A 79 -8.42 -6.69 -4.51
N PHE A 80 -7.16 -6.32 -4.41
CA PHE A 80 -6.06 -6.99 -5.12
C PHE A 80 -5.64 -8.23 -4.33
N THR A 81 -5.29 -9.28 -5.06
CA THR A 81 -4.66 -10.47 -4.48
C THR A 81 -3.23 -10.15 -4.07
N TRP A 82 -2.77 -10.79 -3.00
CA TRP A 82 -1.40 -10.64 -2.52
C TRP A 82 -0.92 -11.90 -1.84
N SER A 83 0.41 -12.08 -1.81
CA SER A 83 1.07 -13.21 -1.17
C SER A 83 2.28 -12.75 -0.37
N LYS A 84 2.68 -13.55 0.64
CA LYS A 84 3.85 -13.23 1.48
C LYS A 84 5.14 -13.55 0.71
N MET A 85 6.14 -12.67 0.80
CA MET A 85 7.47 -12.95 0.25
C MET A 85 8.33 -13.76 1.23
N PRO A 86 9.18 -14.69 0.74
CA PRO A 86 10.23 -15.30 1.55
C PRO A 86 11.17 -14.21 2.10
N GLY A 87 11.31 -14.11 3.43
CA GLY A 87 12.15 -13.10 4.08
C GLY A 87 11.43 -11.82 4.53
N GLY A 88 10.11 -11.75 4.39
CA GLY A 88 9.30 -10.58 4.77
C GLY A 88 8.93 -9.71 3.57
N GLY A 89 7.90 -8.88 3.73
CA GLY A 89 7.28 -8.19 2.59
C GLY A 89 6.14 -8.99 1.94
N MET A 90 5.46 -8.39 0.95
CA MET A 90 4.44 -9.04 0.13
C MET A 90 4.65 -8.78 -1.36
N VAL A 91 4.07 -9.65 -2.17
CA VAL A 91 3.81 -9.40 -3.58
C VAL A 91 2.34 -9.08 -3.74
N VAL A 92 2.02 -7.94 -4.34
CA VAL A 92 0.66 -7.58 -4.77
C VAL A 92 0.52 -7.90 -6.25
N GLU A 93 -0.55 -8.61 -6.59
CA GLU A 93 -0.90 -8.93 -7.97
C GLU A 93 -1.82 -7.84 -8.52
N PHE A 94 -1.36 -7.18 -9.57
CA PHE A 94 -2.11 -6.16 -10.28
C PHE A 94 -3.01 -6.86 -11.30
N PRO A 95 -4.34 -6.70 -11.20
CA PRO A 95 -5.25 -7.27 -12.19
C PRO A 95 -5.01 -6.62 -13.55
N ASN A 96 -5.41 -7.31 -14.61
CA ASN A 96 -5.42 -6.72 -15.93
C ASN A 96 -6.54 -5.67 -16.01
N ILE A 97 -6.19 -4.39 -15.82
CA ILE A 97 -7.15 -3.28 -15.83
C ILE A 97 -7.21 -2.70 -17.25
N PRO A 98 -8.38 -2.71 -17.91
CA PRO A 98 -8.59 -2.01 -19.16
C PRO A 98 -8.25 -0.52 -19.03
N THR A 99 -7.68 0.09 -20.08
CA THR A 99 -7.24 1.50 -20.04
C THR A 99 -8.36 2.49 -19.71
N ASN A 100 -9.61 2.18 -20.05
CA ASN A 100 -10.79 2.99 -19.71
C ASN A 100 -11.23 2.87 -18.24
N GLN A 101 -10.70 1.91 -17.48
CA GLN A 101 -10.95 1.69 -16.06
C GLN A 101 -9.75 2.07 -15.19
N MET A 102 -8.67 2.54 -15.82
CA MET A 102 -7.47 2.99 -15.14
C MET A 102 -7.74 4.36 -14.50
N PRO A 103 -7.58 4.52 -13.16
CA PRO A 103 -7.94 5.78 -12.50
C PRO A 103 -6.98 6.94 -12.84
N CYS A 104 -5.75 6.64 -13.25
CA CYS A 104 -4.76 7.61 -13.69
C CYS A 104 -3.68 6.94 -14.55
N GLN A 105 -2.82 7.73 -15.19
CA GLN A 105 -1.72 7.24 -16.03
C GLN A 105 -0.32 7.47 -15.43
N TRP A 106 -0.22 8.15 -14.28
CA TRP A 106 1.05 8.64 -13.75
C TRP A 106 1.42 8.09 -12.37
N ALA A 107 0.45 7.84 -11.49
CA ALA A 107 0.74 7.37 -10.13
C ALA A 107 -0.48 6.70 -9.48
N TRP A 108 -0.37 5.43 -9.12
CA TRP A 108 -1.44 4.63 -8.55
C TRP A 108 -1.27 4.49 -7.04
N VAL A 109 -2.34 4.67 -6.28
CA VAL A 109 -2.28 4.58 -4.81
C VAL A 109 -2.94 3.29 -4.35
N LEU A 110 -2.15 2.41 -3.74
CA LEU A 110 -2.64 1.23 -3.03
C LEU A 110 -2.88 1.58 -1.55
N GLN A 111 -4.06 1.31 -1.05
CA GLN A 111 -4.40 1.35 0.37
C GLN A 111 -4.34 -0.06 0.95
N PHE A 112 -3.64 -0.18 2.07
CA PHE A 112 -3.50 -1.37 2.89
C PHE A 112 -4.22 -1.13 4.21
N ASP A 113 -5.30 -1.86 4.46
CA ASP A 113 -6.06 -1.79 5.71
C ASP A 113 -5.68 -2.91 6.66
N ASN A 114 -5.91 -2.67 7.96
CA ASN A 114 -5.68 -3.63 9.06
C ASN A 114 -4.21 -4.08 9.19
N LEU A 115 -3.27 -3.15 8.98
CA LEU A 115 -1.88 -3.41 9.33
C LEU A 115 -1.66 -3.25 10.85
N PRO A 116 -0.84 -4.12 11.46
CA PRO A 116 -0.56 -4.09 12.90
C PRO A 116 0.23 -2.85 13.34
#